data_AF-A0AAI9LK53-F1
#
_entry.id   AF-A0AAI9LK53-F1
#
_cell.length_a   1.000
_cell.length_b   1.000
_cell.length_c   1.000
_cell.angle_alpha   90.00
_cell.angle_beta   90.00
_cell.angle_gamma   90.00
#
_symmetry.space_group_name_H-M   'P 1'
#
loop_
_entity.id
_entity.type
_entity.pdbx_description
1 polymer ?
#
loop_
_entity_poly.entity_id
_entity_poly.type
_entity_poly.pdbx_seq_one_letter_code
_entity_poly.pdbx_strand_id
1 'polypeptide(L)'
;MQKIDFTDGMKLRLVHANKESHSWGFRAGNSVTVTTKAFASDQPDNTVAVLNQHGMLAYVEPRHLLARYRTRSWMRVCGEDRDLDPGFAEHLRDAARPAQIAYQKLMGRHAGVPIGIECRSVSRDAWAFVLPDASSPCHFRVQYFDLDGFSGHAAHDTMLAAVEEMMGLGYRRIDSGALDRVASTARWALGVKRSAIMQRHQSGLIDWATCVAELSTLTERP
;
A
#
# COMPACT_ATOMS: atom_id res chain seq x y z
N MET A 1 21.77 -27.24 -11.44
CA MET A 1 22.47 -26.86 -10.19
C MET A 1 22.63 -25.36 -10.25
N GLN A 2 21.98 -24.62 -9.35
CA GLN A 2 21.94 -23.16 -9.40
C GLN A 2 22.63 -22.62 -8.15
N LYS A 3 23.55 -21.68 -8.33
CA LYS A 3 24.28 -21.03 -7.25
C LYS A 3 23.46 -19.84 -6.78
N ILE A 4 23.17 -19.76 -5.49
CA ILE A 4 22.51 -18.60 -4.88
C ILE A 4 23.57 -17.88 -4.04
N ASP A 5 23.85 -16.64 -4.40
CA ASP A 5 24.76 -15.77 -3.67
C ASP A 5 23.96 -14.98 -2.62
N PHE A 6 24.37 -15.09 -1.35
CA PHE A 6 23.71 -14.41 -0.23
C PHE A 6 24.33 -13.04 0.01
N THR A 7 23.48 -12.04 0.24
CA THR A 7 23.89 -10.70 0.67
C THR A 7 23.76 -10.53 2.18
N ASP A 8 24.44 -9.52 2.73
CA ASP A 8 24.44 -9.24 4.16
C ASP A 8 23.03 -9.07 4.71
N GLY A 9 22.69 -9.86 5.73
CA GLY A 9 21.40 -9.78 6.42
C GLY A 9 20.27 -10.62 5.82
N MET A 10 20.56 -11.44 4.81
CA MET A 10 19.65 -12.53 4.42
C MET A 10 19.58 -13.60 5.51
N LYS A 11 18.38 -14.14 5.74
CA LYS A 11 18.16 -15.30 6.61
C LYS A 11 17.61 -16.46 5.80
N LEU A 12 18.21 -17.63 5.94
CA LEU A 12 17.63 -18.88 5.45
C LEU A 12 16.81 -19.49 6.58
N ARG A 13 15.56 -19.86 6.29
CA ARG A 13 14.74 -20.63 7.21
C ARG A 13 14.50 -22.02 6.64
N LEU A 14 14.96 -23.02 7.38
CA LEU A 14 14.67 -24.43 7.08
C LEU A 14 13.44 -24.83 7.89
N VAL A 15 12.42 -25.33 7.21
CA VAL A 15 11.20 -25.84 7.85
C VAL A 15 11.19 -27.35 7.69
N HIS A 16 11.37 -28.09 8.78
CA HIS A 16 11.16 -29.52 8.76
C HIS A 16 9.66 -29.81 8.65
N ALA A 17 9.29 -30.90 7.96
CA ALA A 17 7.91 -31.39 7.88
C ALA A 17 7.27 -31.61 9.27
N ASN A 18 8.09 -31.71 10.34
CA ASN A 18 7.67 -31.90 11.73
C ASN A 18 7.62 -30.60 12.57
N LYS A 19 7.43 -29.42 11.97
CA LYS A 19 7.18 -28.11 12.65
C LYS A 19 8.32 -27.50 13.47
N GLU A 20 9.52 -28.07 13.47
CA GLU A 20 10.70 -27.37 13.99
C GLU A 20 11.32 -26.48 12.90
N SER A 21 11.58 -25.22 13.23
CA SER A 21 12.20 -24.25 12.32
C SER A 21 13.51 -23.73 12.89
N HIS A 22 14.59 -23.88 12.13
CA HIS A 22 15.89 -23.28 12.44
C HIS A 22 16.18 -22.16 11.46
N SER A 23 16.67 -21.02 11.98
CA SER A 23 16.99 -19.84 11.18
C SER A 23 18.46 -19.49 11.32
N TRP A 24 19.14 -19.29 10.19
CA TRP A 24 20.54 -18.90 10.15
C TRP A 24 20.68 -17.56 9.46
N GLY A 25 21.48 -16.65 10.04
CA GLY A 25 21.83 -15.39 9.41
C GLY A 25 23.12 -15.53 8.61
N PHE A 26 23.13 -15.03 7.38
CA PHE A 26 24.32 -15.05 6.52
C PHE A 26 24.91 -13.65 6.40
N ARG A 27 26.24 -13.59 6.35
CA ARG A 27 27.00 -12.40 5.93
C ARG A 27 27.25 -12.44 4.42
N ALA A 28 27.45 -11.27 3.81
CA ALA A 28 27.79 -11.10 2.41
C ALA A 28 29.05 -11.91 2.05
N GLY A 29 29.01 -12.58 0.90
CA GLY A 29 30.12 -13.41 0.41
C GLY A 29 29.94 -14.91 0.63
N ASN A 30 28.86 -15.34 1.30
CA ASN A 30 28.48 -16.75 1.39
C ASN A 30 27.69 -17.16 0.14
N SER A 31 27.99 -18.34 -0.42
CA SER A 31 27.20 -18.94 -1.50
C SER A 31 26.84 -20.36 -1.13
N VAL A 32 25.60 -20.76 -1.42
CA VAL A 32 25.17 -22.16 -1.27
C VAL A 32 24.76 -22.65 -2.65
N THR A 33 25.23 -23.83 -3.00
CA THR A 33 24.88 -24.47 -4.27
C THR A 33 23.72 -25.41 -4.05
N VAL A 34 22.66 -25.26 -4.86
CA VAL A 34 21.45 -26.05 -4.65
C VAL A 34 20.92 -26.69 -5.93
N THR A 35 20.32 -27.87 -5.77
CA THR A 35 19.73 -28.66 -6.85
C THR A 35 18.25 -28.29 -6.98
N THR A 36 17.93 -27.41 -7.92
CA THR A 36 16.56 -26.96 -8.18
C THR A 36 15.77 -28.03 -8.96
N LYS A 37 14.74 -28.60 -8.34
CA LYS A 37 13.49 -28.97 -9.04
C LYS A 37 12.49 -27.88 -8.72
N ALA A 38 12.25 -26.97 -9.66
CA ALA A 38 11.30 -25.89 -9.47
C ALA A 38 9.89 -26.48 -9.31
N PHE A 39 9.27 -26.31 -8.15
CA PHE A 39 7.84 -26.45 -8.00
C PHE A 39 7.24 -25.06 -8.13
N ALA A 40 6.40 -24.86 -9.15
CA ALA A 40 5.52 -23.70 -9.19
C ALA A 40 4.53 -23.83 -8.03
N SER A 41 4.75 -23.10 -6.94
CA SER A 41 3.76 -22.99 -5.87
C SER A 41 3.02 -21.67 -6.01
N ASP A 42 1.70 -21.76 -5.88
CA ASP A 42 0.69 -20.68 -5.88
C ASP A 42 0.78 -19.78 -4.62
N GLN A 43 1.99 -19.39 -4.23
CA GLN A 43 2.29 -18.59 -3.04
C GLN A 43 2.83 -17.21 -3.46
N PRO A 44 2.51 -16.14 -2.71
CA PRO A 44 2.71 -14.78 -3.16
C PRO A 44 4.20 -14.50 -3.43
N ASP A 45 4.43 -14.01 -4.65
CA ASP A 45 5.68 -13.60 -5.28
C ASP A 45 6.80 -13.22 -4.29
N ASN A 46 7.93 -13.95 -4.41
CA ASN A 46 9.27 -13.70 -3.84
C ASN A 46 9.78 -14.64 -2.74
N THR A 47 9.16 -15.80 -2.54
CA THR A 47 9.75 -16.85 -1.68
C THR A 47 10.39 -17.92 -2.55
N VAL A 48 11.73 -18.00 -2.58
CA VAL A 48 12.43 -19.07 -3.30
C VAL A 48 12.44 -20.32 -2.42
N ALA A 49 11.73 -21.37 -2.85
CA ALA A 49 11.79 -22.69 -2.26
C ALA A 49 13.04 -23.42 -2.77
N VAL A 50 13.88 -23.88 -1.85
CA VAL A 50 15.20 -24.44 -2.14
C VAL A 50 15.27 -25.83 -1.52
N LEU A 51 15.39 -26.87 -2.35
CA LEU A 51 15.50 -28.28 -1.90
C LEU A 51 16.96 -28.64 -1.59
N ASN A 52 17.25 -29.07 -0.36
CA ASN A 52 18.57 -29.64 -0.08
C ASN A 52 18.69 -31.10 -0.58
N GLN A 53 19.90 -31.66 -0.56
CA GLN A 53 20.23 -33.04 -0.99
C GLN A 53 19.51 -34.17 -0.22
N HIS A 54 18.71 -33.81 0.80
CA HIS A 54 17.91 -34.73 1.62
C HIS A 54 16.39 -34.46 1.50
N GLY A 55 15.94 -33.65 0.53
CA GLY A 55 14.51 -33.42 0.25
C GLY A 55 13.83 -32.37 1.13
N MET A 56 14.58 -31.49 1.80
CA MET A 56 14.03 -30.48 2.70
C MET A 56 13.80 -29.14 1.98
N LEU A 57 12.63 -28.52 2.17
CA LEU A 57 12.28 -27.20 1.64
C LEU A 57 12.84 -26.09 2.54
N ALA A 58 13.71 -25.24 1.99
CA ALA A 58 14.17 -24.01 2.62
C ALA A 58 13.54 -22.80 1.94
N TYR A 59 13.15 -21.80 2.71
CA TYR A 59 12.63 -20.53 2.20
C TYR A 59 13.65 -19.42 2.46
N VAL A 60 13.97 -18.65 1.42
CA VAL A 60 14.76 -17.41 1.54
C VAL A 60 13.80 -16.24 1.53
N GLU A 61 13.70 -15.53 2.66
CA GLU A 61 12.89 -14.32 2.78
C GLU A 61 13.77 -13.07 2.62
N PRO A 62 13.51 -12.18 1.64
CA PRO A 62 14.26 -10.93 1.53
C PRO A 62 14.04 -9.99 2.74
N ARG A 63 15.08 -9.20 3.08
CA ARG A 63 15.18 -8.37 4.30
C ARG A 63 13.99 -7.42 4.56
N HIS A 64 13.29 -6.98 3.51
CA HIS A 64 12.10 -6.13 3.64
C HIS A 64 10.87 -6.87 4.17
N LEU A 65 10.80 -8.20 4.01
CA LEU A 65 9.78 -9.04 4.65
C LEU A 65 9.99 -9.16 6.17
N LEU A 66 11.22 -8.91 6.65
CA LEU A 66 11.57 -8.88 8.07
C LEU A 66 11.47 -7.48 8.69
N ALA A 67 11.31 -6.42 7.89
CA ALA A 67 11.20 -5.06 8.38
C ALA A 67 9.83 -4.85 9.06
N ARG A 68 9.87 -4.39 10.32
CA ARG A 68 8.67 -4.02 11.08
C ARG A 68 8.36 -2.55 10.81
N TYR A 69 7.42 -2.30 9.91
CA TYR A 69 6.89 -0.97 9.63
C TYR A 69 5.79 -0.64 10.63
N ARG A 70 5.90 0.52 11.27
CA ARG A 70 4.92 0.99 12.26
C ARG A 70 4.46 2.39 11.92
N THR A 71 3.16 2.64 12.08
CA THR A 71 2.61 4.00 12.02
C THR A 71 2.99 4.77 13.29
N ARG A 72 3.09 6.09 13.21
CA ARG A 72 3.27 6.96 14.37
C ARG A 72 2.17 6.77 15.42
N SER A 73 0.91 6.60 14.98
CA SER A 73 -0.22 6.33 15.87
C SER A 73 -0.04 5.03 16.65
N TRP A 74 0.40 3.94 16.01
CA TRP A 74 0.67 2.68 16.70
C TRP A 74 1.83 2.80 17.70
N MET A 75 2.91 3.48 17.30
CA MET A 75 4.05 3.70 18.20
C MET A 75 3.65 4.51 19.44
N ARG A 76 2.81 5.53 19.26
CA ARG A 76 2.29 6.35 20.36
C ARG A 76 1.49 5.50 21.34
N VAL A 77 0.47 4.80 20.86
CA VAL A 77 -0.41 3.99 21.72
C VAL A 77 0.36 2.89 22.46
N CYS A 78 1.33 2.24 21.80
CA CYS A 78 2.18 1.25 22.48
C CYS A 78 3.22 1.85 23.43
N GLY A 79 3.56 3.14 23.30
CA GLY A 79 4.51 3.84 24.14
C GLY A 79 3.87 4.47 25.38
N GLU A 80 2.65 5.00 25.24
CA GLU A 80 1.86 5.68 26.27
C GLU A 80 1.05 4.71 27.16
N ASP A 81 1.02 3.40 26.83
CA ASP A 81 0.28 2.34 27.54
C ASP A 81 0.58 2.27 29.06
N ARG A 82 1.69 2.87 29.53
CA ARG A 82 2.12 2.81 30.94
C ARG A 82 1.37 3.75 31.87
N ASP A 83 0.82 4.85 31.35
CA ASP A 83 0.21 5.92 32.16
C ASP A 83 -1.31 6.01 31.97
N LEU A 84 -1.90 5.09 31.19
CA LEU A 84 -3.32 5.06 30.87
C LEU A 84 -4.05 3.97 31.66
N ASP A 85 -5.34 4.18 31.88
CA ASP A 85 -6.23 3.12 32.33
C ASP A 85 -6.15 1.91 31.36
N PRO A 86 -6.00 0.67 31.84
CA PRO A 86 -5.82 -0.50 30.98
C PRO A 86 -6.94 -0.71 29.95
N GLY A 87 -8.19 -0.45 30.32
CA GLY A 87 -9.33 -0.59 29.43
C GLY A 87 -9.34 0.48 28.34
N PHE A 88 -8.99 1.71 28.71
CA PHE A 88 -8.82 2.79 27.73
C PHE A 88 -7.63 2.53 26.78
N ALA A 89 -6.51 2.04 27.29
CA ALA A 89 -5.35 1.74 26.47
C ALA A 89 -5.61 0.57 25.50
N GLU A 90 -6.34 -0.46 25.93
CA GLU A 90 -6.83 -1.52 25.04
C GLU A 90 -7.73 -0.98 23.93
N HIS A 91 -8.68 -0.11 24.26
CA HIS A 91 -9.55 0.54 23.29
C HIS A 91 -8.75 1.32 22.23
N LEU A 92 -7.75 2.10 22.64
CA LEU A 92 -6.87 2.83 21.72
C LEU A 92 -6.07 1.88 20.81
N ARG A 93 -5.56 0.77 21.37
CA ARG A 93 -4.85 -0.24 20.58
C ARG A 93 -5.77 -0.84 19.52
N ASP A 94 -7.00 -1.17 19.86
CA ASP A 94 -7.94 -1.76 18.93
C ASP A 94 -8.42 -0.78 17.86
N ALA A 95 -8.55 0.51 18.19
CA ALA A 95 -8.81 1.56 17.22
C ALA A 95 -7.64 1.73 16.21
N ALA A 96 -6.39 1.68 16.68
CA ALA A 96 -5.21 1.90 15.83
C ALA A 96 -4.78 0.65 15.01
N ARG A 97 -5.11 -0.55 15.51
CA ARG A 97 -4.65 -1.84 14.96
C ARG A 97 -4.98 -2.06 13.47
N PRO A 98 -6.20 -1.76 12.96
CA PRO A 98 -6.52 -2.00 11.56
C PRO A 98 -5.63 -1.21 10.59
N ALA A 99 -5.37 0.07 10.91
CA ALA A 99 -4.49 0.92 10.12
C ALA A 99 -3.04 0.42 10.18
N GLN A 100 -2.57 0.01 11.36
CA GLN A 100 -1.24 -0.57 11.54
C GLN A 100 -1.04 -1.87 10.73
N ILE A 101 -2.01 -2.78 10.72
CA ILE A 101 -1.94 -4.02 9.93
C ILE A 101 -1.86 -3.70 8.43
N ALA A 102 -2.70 -2.79 7.95
CA ALA A 102 -2.70 -2.38 6.55
C ALA A 102 -1.38 -1.70 6.15
N TYR A 103 -0.87 -0.81 7.00
CA TYR A 103 0.42 -0.14 6.80
C TYR A 103 1.58 -1.13 6.71
N GLN A 104 1.68 -2.08 7.65
CA GLN A 104 2.71 -3.14 7.60
C GLN A 104 2.64 -3.96 6.31
N LYS A 105 1.43 -4.30 5.85
CA LYS A 105 1.24 -5.07 4.61
C LYS A 105 1.67 -4.27 3.38
N LEU A 106 1.22 -3.03 3.25
CA LEU A 106 1.57 -2.16 2.13
C LEU A 106 3.08 -1.91 2.09
N MET A 107 3.64 -1.42 3.19
CA MET A 107 5.07 -1.11 3.26
C MET A 107 5.93 -2.36 3.05
N GLY A 108 5.55 -3.50 3.65
CA GLY A 108 6.26 -4.76 3.48
C GLY A 108 6.26 -5.25 2.02
N ARG A 109 5.09 -5.22 1.35
CA ARG A 109 4.96 -5.66 -0.05
C ARG A 109 5.77 -4.81 -1.03
N HIS A 110 5.99 -3.54 -0.70
CA HIS A 110 6.67 -2.59 -1.57
C HIS A 110 8.03 -2.13 -1.01
N ALA A 111 8.67 -2.95 -0.17
CA ALA A 111 9.99 -2.70 0.41
C ALA A 111 10.16 -1.29 1.05
N GLY A 112 9.08 -0.76 1.61
CA GLY A 112 9.03 0.55 2.25
C GLY A 112 8.76 1.73 1.32
N VAL A 113 8.55 1.51 0.02
CA VAL A 113 8.34 2.56 -1.00
C VAL A 113 7.06 2.29 -1.80
N PRO A 114 5.86 2.51 -1.23
CA PRO A 114 4.58 2.20 -1.89
C PRO A 114 4.06 3.35 -2.77
N ILE A 115 4.95 4.03 -3.49
CA ILE A 115 4.57 5.14 -4.40
C ILE A 115 3.75 4.58 -5.56
N GLY A 116 2.65 5.27 -5.90
CA GLY A 116 1.75 4.91 -6.99
C GLY A 116 0.83 3.72 -6.70
N ILE A 117 0.93 3.10 -5.52
CA ILE A 117 0.14 1.91 -5.19
C ILE A 117 -1.25 2.33 -4.73
N GLU A 118 -2.28 1.96 -5.49
CA GLU A 118 -3.66 2.28 -5.16
C GLU A 118 -4.18 1.43 -4.01
N CYS A 119 -4.83 2.09 -3.07
CA CYS A 119 -5.51 1.48 -1.94
C CYS A 119 -6.99 1.88 -1.98
N ARG A 120 -7.88 0.89 -1.99
CA ARG A 120 -9.32 1.08 -1.88
C ARG A 120 -9.73 1.35 -0.43
N SER A 121 -10.71 2.22 -0.26
CA SER A 121 -11.40 2.46 1.00
C SER A 121 -12.11 1.20 1.49
N VAL A 122 -12.12 1.00 2.80
CA VAL A 122 -12.86 -0.10 3.42
C VAL A 122 -14.37 0.12 3.47
N SER A 123 -14.84 1.37 3.32
CA SER A 123 -16.24 1.75 3.54
C SER A 123 -16.99 2.17 2.28
N ARG A 124 -16.29 2.45 1.17
CA ARG A 124 -16.91 2.96 -0.06
C ARG A 124 -16.08 2.66 -1.31
N ASP A 125 -16.68 2.89 -2.47
CA ASP A 125 -16.04 2.83 -3.78
C ASP A 125 -15.20 4.08 -4.05
N ALA A 126 -14.14 4.22 -3.26
CA ALA A 126 -13.14 5.27 -3.40
C ALA A 126 -11.75 4.66 -3.19
N TRP A 127 -10.76 5.30 -3.80
CA TRP A 127 -9.36 4.89 -3.79
C TRP A 127 -8.46 6.08 -3.52
N ALA A 128 -7.24 5.76 -3.09
CA ALA A 128 -6.18 6.73 -2.90
C ALA A 128 -4.83 6.12 -3.25
N PHE A 129 -3.87 6.95 -3.64
CA PHE A 129 -2.47 6.56 -3.79
C PHE A 129 -1.55 7.74 -3.46
N VAL A 130 -0.30 7.43 -3.10
CA VAL A 130 0.73 8.43 -2.79
C VAL A 130 1.66 8.61 -3.97
N LEU A 131 1.98 9.85 -4.32
CA LEU A 131 2.96 10.19 -5.35
C LEU A 131 3.78 11.43 -4.97
N PRO A 132 4.96 11.65 -5.57
CA PRO A 132 5.63 12.94 -5.47
C PRO A 132 4.70 14.07 -5.92
N ASP A 133 4.74 15.19 -5.20
CA ASP A 133 3.95 16.37 -5.57
C ASP A 133 4.52 17.01 -6.84
N ALA A 134 3.67 17.18 -7.84
CA ALA A 134 4.04 17.79 -9.12
C ALA A 134 4.23 19.31 -9.01
N SER A 135 3.60 19.96 -8.02
CA SER A 135 3.61 21.42 -7.83
C SER A 135 4.68 21.90 -6.86
N SER A 136 5.26 21.01 -6.05
CA SER A 136 6.28 21.34 -5.07
C SER A 136 7.35 20.25 -5.01
N PRO A 137 8.55 20.49 -5.58
CA PRO A 137 9.66 19.56 -5.47
C PRO A 137 9.94 19.25 -3.99
N CYS A 138 10.24 17.98 -3.68
CA CYS A 138 10.47 17.46 -2.33
C CYS A 138 9.22 17.26 -1.45
N HIS A 139 8.00 17.37 -1.97
CA HIS A 139 6.78 17.01 -1.24
C HIS A 139 6.10 15.78 -1.84
N PHE A 140 5.18 15.21 -1.07
CA PHE A 140 4.36 14.07 -1.45
C PHE A 140 2.89 14.43 -1.38
N ARG A 141 2.09 13.86 -2.26
CA ARG A 141 0.66 14.07 -2.31
C ARG A 141 -0.07 12.73 -2.19
N VAL A 142 -1.14 12.70 -1.40
CA VAL A 142 -2.18 11.69 -1.51
C VAL A 142 -3.18 12.16 -2.55
N GLN A 143 -3.37 11.38 -3.61
CA GLN A 143 -4.41 11.64 -4.62
C GLN A 143 -5.61 10.74 -4.33
N TYR A 144 -6.78 11.34 -4.18
CA TYR A 144 -8.05 10.62 -3.98
C TYR A 144 -8.84 10.56 -5.29
N PHE A 145 -9.52 9.43 -5.52
CA PHE A 145 -10.44 9.25 -6.63
C PHE A 145 -11.57 8.29 -6.28
N ASP A 146 -12.66 8.36 -7.03
CA ASP A 146 -13.78 7.44 -6.97
C ASP A 146 -14.27 7.12 -8.39
N LEU A 147 -15.48 6.57 -8.51
CA LEU A 147 -16.05 6.18 -9.79
C LEU A 147 -16.32 7.36 -10.74
N ASP A 148 -16.41 8.58 -10.22
CA ASP A 148 -16.73 9.80 -10.96
C ASP A 148 -15.50 10.68 -11.24
N GLY A 149 -14.30 10.28 -10.83
CA GLY A 149 -13.08 11.01 -11.12
C GLY A 149 -12.17 11.21 -9.90
N PHE A 150 -11.21 12.12 -10.06
CA PHE A 150 -10.44 12.62 -8.94
C PHE A 150 -11.31 13.47 -8.03
N SER A 151 -11.31 13.16 -6.73
CA SER A 151 -12.21 13.76 -5.73
C SER A 151 -11.50 14.68 -4.74
N GLY A 152 -10.16 14.68 -4.73
CA GLY A 152 -9.38 15.59 -3.91
C GLY A 152 -7.93 15.16 -3.80
N HIS A 153 -7.15 15.92 -3.03
CA HIS A 153 -5.78 15.58 -2.70
C HIS A 153 -5.35 16.20 -1.38
N ALA A 154 -4.27 15.69 -0.80
CA ALA A 154 -3.62 16.26 0.40
C ALA A 154 -2.10 16.24 0.21
N ALA A 155 -1.41 17.33 0.55
CA ALA A 155 0.04 17.46 0.43
C ALA A 155 0.72 17.25 1.80
N HIS A 156 1.90 16.63 1.76
CA HIS A 156 2.68 16.25 2.94
C HIS A 156 4.17 16.40 2.67
N ASP A 157 4.93 16.72 3.71
CA ASP A 157 6.39 16.89 3.62
C ASP A 157 7.13 15.57 3.34
N THR A 158 6.53 14.42 3.67
CA THR A 158 7.16 13.11 3.53
C THR A 158 6.20 12.03 3.01
N MET A 159 6.75 11.06 2.28
CA MET A 159 6.02 9.89 1.80
C MET A 159 5.35 9.13 2.95
N LEU A 160 6.08 8.95 4.07
CA LEU A 160 5.58 8.19 5.21
C LEU A 160 4.36 8.88 5.84
N ALA A 161 4.39 10.21 5.98
CA ALA A 161 3.24 10.97 6.48
C ALA A 161 2.03 10.83 5.55
N ALA A 162 2.22 10.92 4.24
CA ALA A 162 1.16 10.73 3.25
C ALA A 162 0.53 9.32 3.31
N VAL A 163 1.37 8.27 3.40
CA VAL A 163 0.88 6.88 3.51
C VAL A 163 0.13 6.67 4.83
N GLU A 164 0.62 7.22 5.94
CA GLU A 164 -0.06 7.14 7.24
C GLU A 164 -1.44 7.82 7.19
N GLU A 165 -1.53 9.01 6.60
CA GLU A 165 -2.81 9.72 6.46
C GLU A 165 -3.80 8.93 5.60
N MET A 166 -3.36 8.47 4.43
CA MET A 166 -4.17 7.63 3.54
C MET A 166 -4.74 6.40 4.28
N MET A 167 -3.90 5.72 5.07
CA MET A 167 -4.32 4.57 5.88
C MET A 167 -5.26 4.97 7.03
N GLY A 168 -5.00 6.11 7.67
CA GLY A 168 -5.85 6.69 8.71
C GLY A 168 -7.28 6.92 8.22
N LEU A 169 -7.43 7.49 7.03
CA LEU A 169 -8.70 7.78 6.36
C LEU A 169 -9.44 6.54 5.84
N GLY A 170 -8.86 5.34 5.99
CA GLY A 170 -9.53 4.08 5.68
C GLY A 170 -9.21 3.47 4.31
N TYR A 171 -8.29 4.04 3.55
CA TYR A 171 -7.79 3.44 2.29
C TYR A 171 -6.76 2.35 2.60
N ARG A 172 -7.25 1.17 2.96
CA ARG A 172 -6.45 0.09 3.59
C ARG A 172 -6.36 -1.20 2.77
N ARG A 173 -7.09 -1.31 1.66
CA ARG A 173 -7.09 -2.51 0.81
C ARG A 173 -6.26 -2.24 -0.44
N ILE A 174 -5.10 -2.89 -0.57
CA ILE A 174 -4.27 -2.78 -1.78
C ILE A 174 -5.10 -3.24 -2.98
N ASP A 175 -5.19 -2.40 -4.00
CA ASP A 175 -6.01 -2.61 -5.19
C ASP A 175 -5.27 -2.05 -6.42
N SER A 176 -4.09 -2.62 -6.70
CA SER A 176 -3.20 -2.15 -7.77
C SER A 176 -3.89 -2.14 -9.13
N GLY A 177 -3.69 -1.05 -9.88
CA GLY A 177 -4.31 -0.85 -11.20
C GLY A 177 -5.79 -0.45 -11.12
N ALA A 178 -6.29 -0.09 -9.94
CA ALA A 178 -7.65 0.43 -9.79
C ALA A 178 -7.88 1.70 -10.62
N LEU A 179 -6.87 2.58 -10.72
CA LEU A 179 -7.01 3.81 -11.47
C LEU A 179 -7.29 3.53 -12.95
N ASP A 180 -6.48 2.68 -13.60
CA ASP A 180 -6.68 2.31 -15.00
C ASP A 180 -8.05 1.68 -15.23
N ARG A 181 -8.46 0.76 -14.35
CA ARG A 181 -9.76 0.10 -14.46
C ARG A 181 -10.91 1.10 -14.33
N VAL A 182 -10.90 1.95 -13.31
CA VAL A 182 -12.00 2.90 -13.05
C VAL A 182 -12.02 4.03 -14.08
N ALA A 183 -10.84 4.55 -14.47
CA ALA A 183 -10.71 5.64 -15.43
C ALA A 183 -11.17 5.25 -16.84
N SER A 184 -11.18 3.95 -17.16
CA SER A 184 -11.68 3.44 -18.44
C SER A 184 -13.21 3.45 -18.58
N THR A 185 -13.95 3.78 -17.51
CA THR A 185 -15.42 3.69 -17.52
C THR A 185 -16.11 4.93 -18.08
N ALA A 186 -17.31 4.74 -18.66
CA ALA A 186 -18.15 5.85 -19.11
C ALA A 186 -18.58 6.79 -17.96
N ARG A 187 -18.74 6.22 -16.74
CA ARG A 187 -19.06 6.99 -15.54
C ARG A 187 -17.94 7.97 -15.18
N TRP A 188 -16.69 7.50 -15.19
CA TRP A 188 -15.53 8.36 -14.99
C TRP A 188 -15.47 9.47 -16.03
N ALA A 189 -15.65 9.14 -17.32
CA ALA A 189 -15.64 10.14 -18.39
C ALA A 189 -16.72 11.22 -18.19
N LEU A 190 -17.91 10.86 -17.71
CA LEU A 190 -18.97 11.80 -17.37
C LEU A 190 -18.58 12.70 -16.20
N GLY A 191 -18.03 12.12 -15.14
CA GLY A 191 -17.60 12.87 -13.97
C GLY A 191 -16.43 13.82 -14.26
N VAL A 192 -15.48 13.43 -15.11
CA VAL A 192 -14.43 14.33 -15.63
C VAL A 192 -15.02 15.53 -16.36
N LYS A 193 -16.05 15.34 -17.19
CA LYS A 193 -16.75 16.45 -17.86
C LYS A 193 -17.40 17.39 -16.84
N ARG A 194 -18.05 16.85 -15.80
CA ARG A 194 -18.64 17.64 -14.71
C ARG A 194 -17.58 18.46 -13.98
N SER A 195 -16.45 17.84 -13.65
CA SER A 195 -15.32 18.51 -13.00
C SER A 195 -14.74 19.64 -13.86
N ALA A 196 -14.64 19.45 -15.18
CA ALA A 196 -14.18 20.49 -16.09
C ALA A 196 -15.11 21.72 -16.13
N ILE A 197 -16.43 21.50 -16.09
CA ILE A 197 -17.42 22.59 -16.00
C ILE A 197 -17.25 23.34 -14.67
N MET A 198 -17.20 22.60 -13.56
CA MET A 198 -17.03 23.20 -12.23
C MET A 198 -15.72 23.98 -12.12
N GLN A 199 -14.63 23.46 -12.66
CA GLN A 199 -13.33 24.12 -12.68
C GLN A 199 -13.38 25.45 -13.44
N ARG A 200 -14.07 25.52 -14.58
CA ARG A 200 -14.26 26.78 -15.31
C ARG A 200 -15.00 27.81 -14.47
N HIS A 201 -16.04 27.39 -13.75
CA HIS A 201 -16.77 28.28 -12.85
C HIS A 201 -15.86 28.78 -11.70
N GLN A 202 -15.17 27.87 -11.02
CA GLN A 202 -14.24 28.19 -9.93
C GLN A 202 -13.09 29.09 -10.37
N SER A 203 -12.71 29.03 -11.64
CA SER A 203 -11.67 29.88 -12.24
C SER A 203 -12.21 31.22 -12.77
N GLY A 204 -13.52 31.50 -12.62
CA GLY A 204 -14.16 32.74 -13.08
C GLY A 204 -14.38 32.82 -14.60
N LEU A 205 -14.26 31.71 -15.32
CA LEU A 205 -14.44 31.67 -16.79
C LEU A 205 -15.92 31.61 -17.21
N ILE A 206 -16.79 31.12 -16.32
CA ILE A 206 -18.25 31.09 -16.51
C ILE A 206 -18.94 31.49 -15.20
N ASP A 207 -20.10 32.12 -15.30
CA ASP A 207 -20.93 32.41 -14.15
C ASP A 207 -21.66 31.15 -13.64
N TRP A 208 -22.31 31.28 -12.49
CA TRP A 208 -23.04 30.17 -11.87
C TRP A 208 -24.22 29.69 -12.74
N ALA A 209 -24.93 30.61 -13.42
CA ALA A 209 -26.06 30.28 -14.27
C ALA A 209 -25.64 29.39 -15.45
N THR A 210 -24.56 29.75 -16.13
CA THR A 210 -23.96 28.97 -17.22
C THR A 210 -23.46 27.61 -16.73
N CYS A 211 -22.79 27.58 -15.56
CA CYS A 211 -22.34 26.33 -14.94
C CYS A 211 -23.50 25.35 -14.71
N VAL A 212 -24.61 25.82 -14.11
CA VAL A 212 -25.80 25.00 -13.87
C VAL A 212 -26.43 24.51 -15.17
N ALA A 213 -26.58 25.39 -16.17
CA ALA A 213 -27.14 25.03 -17.48
C ALA A 213 -26.31 23.97 -18.21
N GLU A 214 -24.98 24.05 -18.16
CA GLU A 214 -24.13 23.02 -18.75
C GLU A 214 -24.18 21.71 -17.96
N LEU A 215 -24.16 21.76 -16.62
CA LEU A 215 -24.28 20.56 -15.78
C LEU A 215 -25.59 19.80 -16.01
N SER A 216 -26.71 20.51 -16.26
CA SER A 216 -28.01 19.87 -16.51
C SER A 216 -28.01 19.04 -17.80
N THR A 217 -27.27 19.47 -18.84
CA THR A 217 -27.13 18.68 -20.09
C THR A 217 -26.40 17.35 -19.88
N LEU A 218 -25.62 17.21 -18.79
CA LEU A 218 -24.91 15.98 -18.43
C LEU A 218 -25.71 15.05 -17.51
N THR A 219 -26.88 15.48 -17.03
CA THR A 219 -27.80 14.65 -16.24
C THR A 219 -28.94 14.05 -17.06
N GLU A 220 -29.23 14.64 -18.22
CA GLU A 220 -30.16 14.09 -19.20
C GLU A 220 -29.51 12.86 -19.85
N ARG A 221 -29.91 11.68 -19.37
CA ARG A 221 -29.63 10.42 -20.09
C ARG A 221 -30.40 10.45 -21.41
N PRO A 222 -29.83 9.97 -22.54
CA PRO A 222 -30.67 9.46 -23.62
C PRO A 222 -31.52 8.29 -23.15
#